data_AF-A0A6G4U5M2-F1
#
_entry.id   AF-A0A6G4U5M2-F1
#
_cell.length_a   1.000
_cell.length_b   1.000
_cell.length_c   1.000
_cell.angle_alpha   90.00
_cell.angle_beta   90.00
_cell.angle_gamma   90.00
#
_symmetry.space_group_name_H-M   'P 1'
#
loop_
_entity.id
_entity.type
_entity.pdbx_description
1 polymer ?
#
loop_
_entity_poly.entity_id
_entity_poly.type
_entity_poly.pdbx_seq_one_letter_code
_entity_poly.pdbx_strand_id
1 'polypeptide(L)'
;MPPPAYPQDAGPYVQGGAAGSASTAPAAGRRPRRRTRAALAVATALAVTAGGTVAFLQLRDDDGDAPPGGGGRPGNILVAGEPVTGSAKSGDGYRRTYTDGALYAPVTGYRTAAFGSSQLEQVFGEELARTGTTVATTIDPDVQRAAAKSLKSAANGAAIALDPDSGEILAVVSSPGYDPGTLTGPTADSAWKRLNGSADRPLLNRALREPLPPGSAFHTVVAAAALDEGVVQSVDDPTKSPSPYALPQSTTRVANPPAAPCKNAALRTALRYGCTAVFAKLADDLGEKKLSAAAERLGFNDKQLDVPVRAARSVFPTAAERPMNAMNGIGMGTVRATPLQLAMVMGAVANDGRLPRPHLVSRVTDPDGKVLFRPPDKPPRQALNPLAAKELREALITAVEEGTGKPAAVADVEVGGKGGGAQQVGEGHERQLNWFTACADGGDRKVTVAVVREERDPDDPDDPDDPDDLDDLNGASPAARTARDIIKAAVGPPD
;
A
#
# COMPACT_ATOMS: atom_id res chain seq x y z
N MET A 1 22.58 18.61 -5.26
CA MET A 1 21.96 17.68 -6.23
C MET A 1 20.52 17.50 -5.80
N PRO A 2 19.53 17.72 -6.67
CA PRO A 2 18.12 17.55 -6.28
C PRO A 2 17.84 16.07 -5.97
N PRO A 3 16.85 15.77 -5.11
CA PRO A 3 16.40 14.39 -4.90
C PRO A 3 15.84 13.81 -6.21
N PRO A 4 15.93 12.49 -6.42
CA PRO A 4 15.42 11.87 -7.64
C PRO A 4 13.90 12.05 -7.73
N ALA A 5 13.45 12.64 -8.84
CA ALA A 5 12.05 12.66 -9.22
C ALA A 5 11.57 11.21 -9.46
N TYR A 6 10.45 10.83 -8.83
CA TYR A 6 9.82 9.53 -9.02
C TYR A 6 9.19 9.46 -10.42
N PRO A 7 9.51 8.45 -11.25
CA PRO A 7 8.85 8.26 -12.54
C PRO A 7 7.38 7.88 -12.33
N GLN A 8 6.45 8.60 -12.99
CA GLN A 8 5.00 8.33 -12.93
C GLN A 8 4.48 7.45 -14.08
N ASP A 9 5.34 6.96 -14.97
CA ASP A 9 4.89 6.26 -16.17
C ASP A 9 5.28 4.78 -16.14
N ALA A 10 4.31 3.93 -15.80
CA ALA A 10 4.38 2.49 -16.07
C ALA A 10 3.69 2.22 -17.42
N GLY A 11 4.45 1.70 -18.39
CA GLY A 11 3.96 1.36 -19.73
C GLY A 11 2.93 0.21 -19.75
N PRO A 12 2.29 -0.04 -20.91
CA PRO A 12 1.23 -1.04 -21.04
C PRO A 12 1.75 -2.49 -21.06
N TYR A 13 0.96 -3.40 -20.46
CA TYR A 13 1.22 -4.84 -20.33
C TYR A 13 0.59 -5.67 -21.47
N VAL A 14 1.28 -6.73 -21.91
CA VAL A 14 0.80 -7.76 -22.86
C VAL A 14 0.92 -9.15 -22.21
N GLN A 15 -0.13 -9.99 -22.30
CA GLN A 15 -0.12 -11.38 -21.84
C GLN A 15 0.65 -12.29 -22.81
N GLY A 16 1.55 -13.14 -22.27
CA GLY A 16 2.09 -14.30 -22.96
C GLY A 16 1.18 -15.51 -22.78
N GLY A 17 0.58 -15.99 -23.87
CA GLY A 17 -0.12 -17.27 -23.92
C GLY A 17 0.80 -18.34 -24.49
N ALA A 18 1.13 -19.36 -23.69
CA ALA A 18 1.77 -20.56 -24.17
C ALA A 18 0.74 -21.44 -24.91
N ALA A 19 0.97 -21.68 -26.20
CA ALA A 19 0.32 -22.75 -26.95
C ALA A 19 1.37 -23.41 -27.86
N GLY A 20 1.76 -24.62 -27.51
CA GLY A 20 2.54 -25.49 -28.39
C GLY A 20 1.62 -26.18 -29.39
N SER A 21 2.00 -26.16 -30.67
CA SER A 21 1.76 -27.26 -31.61
C SER A 21 2.60 -27.07 -32.88
N ALA A 22 3.21 -28.17 -33.31
CA ALA A 22 4.17 -28.26 -34.40
C ALA A 22 3.55 -28.17 -35.81
N SER A 23 4.40 -27.79 -36.76
CA SER A 23 4.61 -28.45 -38.07
C SER A 23 4.21 -27.73 -39.38
N THR A 24 5.14 -27.86 -40.32
CA THR A 24 5.10 -27.71 -41.79
C THR A 24 5.17 -26.31 -42.42
N ALA A 25 6.35 -26.01 -42.97
CA ALA A 25 6.53 -25.20 -44.18
C ALA A 25 6.21 -26.07 -45.43
N PRO A 26 5.96 -25.50 -46.64
CA PRO A 26 7.06 -25.03 -47.47
C PRO A 26 6.80 -23.82 -48.43
N ALA A 27 7.91 -23.14 -48.72
CA ALA A 27 8.42 -22.69 -50.02
C ALA A 27 7.70 -21.67 -50.95
N ALA A 28 8.50 -20.65 -51.29
CA ALA A 28 8.81 -20.09 -52.62
C ALA A 28 7.83 -19.14 -53.33
N GLY A 29 8.35 -17.98 -53.76
CA GLY A 29 7.73 -17.15 -54.81
C GLY A 29 8.34 -15.75 -54.96
N ARG A 30 9.10 -15.54 -56.03
CA ARG A 30 9.84 -14.31 -56.39
C ARG A 30 8.93 -13.12 -56.81
N ARG A 31 9.47 -11.91 -56.60
CA ARG A 31 9.02 -10.58 -57.12
C ARG A 31 8.84 -10.54 -58.66
N PRO A 32 8.21 -9.49 -59.24
CA PRO A 32 9.02 -8.36 -59.74
C PRO A 32 8.37 -6.93 -59.80
N ARG A 33 9.27 -5.94 -59.72
CA ARG A 33 9.40 -4.68 -60.50
C ARG A 33 8.49 -3.43 -60.27
N ARG A 34 9.12 -2.46 -59.59
CA ARG A 34 9.30 -1.00 -59.86
C ARG A 34 8.46 -0.34 -60.97
N ARG A 35 7.88 0.83 -60.65
CA ARG A 35 8.01 2.08 -61.42
C ARG A 35 8.09 3.31 -60.50
N THR A 36 8.89 4.26 -60.95
CA THR A 36 9.45 5.45 -60.29
C THR A 36 8.64 6.72 -60.66
N ARG A 37 8.58 7.72 -59.76
CA ARG A 37 8.65 9.20 -59.96
C ARG A 37 8.23 9.88 -58.65
N ALA A 38 9.18 10.39 -57.85
CA ALA A 38 9.77 11.73 -57.89
C ALA A 38 8.82 12.85 -57.40
N ALA A 39 9.07 13.39 -56.20
CA ALA A 39 9.63 14.74 -55.99
C ALA A 39 9.18 15.39 -54.66
N LEU A 40 10.13 16.15 -54.11
CA LEU A 40 9.99 17.33 -53.24
C LEU A 40 9.92 17.15 -51.71
N ALA A 41 11.01 17.62 -51.11
CA ALA A 41 11.24 17.86 -49.70
C ALA A 41 10.36 18.98 -49.14
N VAL A 42 9.95 18.87 -47.88
CA VAL A 42 9.97 19.98 -46.91
C VAL A 42 10.18 19.39 -45.53
N ALA A 43 11.34 19.69 -44.92
CA ALA A 43 11.50 19.65 -43.48
C ALA A 43 10.90 20.95 -42.94
N THR A 44 9.93 20.88 -42.04
CA THR A 44 9.44 22.04 -41.29
C THR A 44 9.50 21.72 -39.81
N ALA A 45 10.56 22.19 -39.18
CA ALA A 45 10.53 22.56 -37.78
C ALA A 45 9.69 23.83 -37.66
N LEU A 46 8.71 23.84 -36.76
CA LEU A 46 8.04 25.05 -36.31
C LEU A 46 7.90 24.98 -34.80
N ALA A 47 8.77 25.76 -34.16
CA ALA A 47 8.62 26.21 -32.80
C ALA A 47 7.35 27.08 -32.70
N VAL A 48 6.55 26.85 -31.67
CA VAL A 48 5.65 27.85 -31.11
C VAL A 48 6.15 28.17 -29.72
N THR A 49 6.69 29.37 -29.57
CA THR A 49 7.00 30.02 -28.31
C THR A 49 5.80 30.81 -27.81
N ALA A 50 5.74 30.90 -26.48
CA ALA A 50 5.08 31.92 -25.64
C ALA A 50 3.63 31.71 -25.19
N GLY A 51 3.47 31.71 -23.86
CA GLY A 51 2.41 32.47 -23.20
C GLY A 51 1.38 31.66 -22.44
N GLY A 52 1.70 31.25 -21.21
CA GLY A 52 0.75 30.60 -20.32
C GLY A 52 1.35 30.24 -18.97
N THR A 53 1.75 31.25 -18.20
CA THR A 53 2.03 31.17 -16.77
C THR A 53 0.81 30.58 -16.06
N VAL A 54 0.89 29.29 -15.67
CA VAL A 54 0.05 28.73 -14.62
C VAL A 54 0.96 28.43 -13.46
N ALA A 55 0.87 29.29 -12.45
CA ALA A 55 1.49 29.11 -11.15
C ALA A 55 1.00 27.79 -10.54
N PHE A 56 1.87 26.77 -10.52
CA PHE A 56 1.76 25.62 -9.63
C PHE A 56 2.84 25.76 -8.56
N LEU A 57 2.49 26.52 -7.53
CA LEU A 57 3.05 26.56 -6.19
C LEU A 57 1.87 26.07 -5.31
N GLN A 58 1.94 25.06 -4.44
CA GLN A 58 3.05 24.52 -3.68
C GLN A 58 2.87 23.00 -3.53
N LEU A 59 3.71 22.21 -4.22
CA LEU A 59 4.42 21.17 -3.47
C LEU A 59 5.25 21.94 -2.45
N ARG A 60 5.27 21.52 -1.20
CA ARG A 60 6.27 22.02 -0.25
C ARG A 60 7.62 21.37 -0.61
N ASP A 61 8.10 21.66 -1.81
CA ASP A 61 9.51 21.76 -2.11
C ASP A 61 9.92 23.13 -1.54
N ASP A 62 10.00 23.19 -0.21
CA ASP A 62 10.99 24.08 0.35
C ASP A 62 12.33 23.45 -0.08
N ASP A 63 12.97 24.03 -1.09
CA ASP A 63 14.43 24.15 -1.17
C ASP A 63 14.95 24.96 0.03
N GLY A 64 14.36 24.73 1.21
CA GLY A 64 14.73 25.36 2.45
C GLY A 64 16.14 24.91 2.70
N ASP A 65 17.06 25.88 2.65
CA ASP A 65 18.34 25.80 3.30
C ASP A 65 18.15 25.00 4.60
N ALA A 66 18.99 23.98 4.80
CA ALA A 66 19.04 23.28 6.08
C ALA A 66 18.98 24.35 7.18
N PRO A 67 18.08 24.24 8.17
CA PRO A 67 17.93 25.27 9.19
C PRO A 67 19.33 25.63 9.68
N PRO A 68 19.69 26.92 9.74
CA PRO A 68 21.04 27.32 10.13
C PRO A 68 21.35 26.56 11.40
N GLY A 69 22.45 25.80 11.37
CA GLY A 69 22.85 24.90 12.45
C GLY A 69 23.07 25.70 13.72
N GLY A 70 21.98 25.96 14.45
CA GLY A 70 22.03 26.48 15.79
C GLY A 70 22.75 25.41 16.60
N GLY A 71 23.85 25.77 17.25
CA GLY A 71 24.61 24.85 18.12
C GLY A 71 23.83 24.30 19.32
N GLY A 72 22.51 24.49 19.37
CA GLY A 72 21.60 23.89 20.33
C GLY A 72 21.37 22.40 20.06
N ARG A 73 20.90 21.70 21.08
CA ARG A 73 20.59 20.26 21.04
C ARG A 73 19.19 20.09 20.43
N PRO A 74 19.01 19.47 19.26
CA PRO A 74 17.68 19.28 18.67
C PRO A 74 16.67 18.58 19.61
N GLY A 75 15.39 18.88 19.42
CA GLY A 75 14.26 18.20 20.05
C GLY A 75 14.14 16.73 19.66
N ASN A 76 13.21 15.99 20.26
CA ASN A 76 13.11 14.54 20.08
C ASN A 76 11.75 14.10 19.52
N ILE A 77 11.76 13.07 18.69
CA ILE A 77 10.59 12.26 18.32
C ILE A 77 10.43 11.18 19.39
N LEU A 78 9.20 11.02 19.88
CA LEU A 78 8.84 10.11 20.96
C LEU A 78 7.93 8.98 20.45
N VAL A 79 8.16 7.77 20.94
CA VAL A 79 7.26 6.60 20.79
C VAL A 79 6.88 6.15 22.19
N ALA A 80 5.58 6.07 22.48
CA ALA A 80 5.05 5.77 23.82
C ALA A 80 5.69 6.63 24.95
N GLY A 81 5.98 7.91 24.66
CA GLY A 81 6.60 8.85 25.61
C GLY A 81 8.12 8.79 25.67
N GLU A 82 8.76 7.77 25.11
CA GLU A 82 10.20 7.58 25.13
C GLU A 82 10.89 8.13 23.86
N PRO A 83 12.02 8.84 23.97
CA PRO A 83 12.72 9.40 22.83
C PRO A 83 13.39 8.30 21.98
N VAL A 84 12.95 8.18 20.71
CA VAL A 84 13.58 7.30 19.70
C VAL A 84 14.60 8.03 18.84
N THR A 85 14.66 9.35 18.94
CA THR A 85 15.74 10.19 18.42
C THR A 85 16.44 10.90 19.55
N GLY A 86 17.72 11.22 19.37
CA GLY A 86 18.51 11.96 20.34
C GLY A 86 19.61 12.77 19.70
N SER A 87 20.56 13.22 20.52
CA SER A 87 21.68 14.04 20.09
C SER A 87 22.89 13.79 20.98
N ALA A 88 23.97 13.32 20.39
CA ALA A 88 25.25 13.09 21.05
C ALA A 88 26.21 14.24 20.76
N LYS A 89 26.98 14.67 21.75
CA LYS A 89 27.98 15.74 21.56
C LYS A 89 29.03 15.32 20.52
N SER A 90 29.36 16.22 19.59
CA SER A 90 30.32 15.98 18.51
C SER A 90 31.03 17.28 18.16
N GLY A 91 32.28 17.45 18.61
CA GLY A 91 32.98 18.72 18.53
C GLY A 91 32.25 19.83 19.30
N ASP A 92 32.06 20.97 18.64
CA ASP A 92 31.33 22.12 19.19
C ASP A 92 29.80 22.02 19.00
N GLY A 93 29.31 20.94 18.40
CA GLY A 93 27.89 20.73 18.10
C GLY A 93 27.35 19.38 18.57
N TYR A 94 26.24 18.98 17.94
CA TYR A 94 25.56 17.73 18.21
C TYR A 94 25.39 16.90 16.93
N ARG A 95 25.60 15.59 17.07
CA ARG A 95 25.27 14.58 16.06
C ARG A 95 23.95 13.92 16.44
N ARG A 96 23.02 13.84 15.48
CA ARG A 96 21.74 13.15 15.66
C ARG A 96 21.96 11.66 15.95
N THR A 97 21.17 11.07 16.84
CA THR A 97 21.21 9.63 17.18
C THR A 97 19.82 9.03 17.10
N TYR A 98 19.73 7.71 16.90
CA TYR A 98 18.45 7.01 16.74
C TYR A 98 18.48 5.73 17.57
N THR A 99 17.60 5.64 18.55
CA THR A 99 17.40 4.42 19.35
C THR A 99 16.54 3.47 18.53
N ASP A 100 16.97 2.22 18.39
CA ASP A 100 16.35 1.25 17.48
C ASP A 100 16.11 1.82 16.07
N GLY A 101 17.10 2.54 15.54
CA GLY A 101 16.94 3.33 14.32
C GLY A 101 16.36 2.56 13.13
N ALA A 102 16.76 1.29 12.94
CA ALA A 102 16.20 0.43 11.90
C ALA A 102 14.70 0.14 12.06
N LEU A 103 14.21 0.03 13.30
CA LEU A 103 12.81 -0.24 13.63
C LEU A 103 11.92 0.97 13.33
N TYR A 104 12.42 2.17 13.64
CA TYR A 104 11.64 3.41 13.56
C TYR A 104 11.97 4.28 12.34
N ALA A 105 12.88 3.88 11.45
CA ALA A 105 13.23 4.65 10.26
C ALA A 105 12.03 5.05 9.37
N PRO A 106 10.99 4.21 9.17
CA PRO A 106 9.79 4.63 8.42
C PRO A 106 8.99 5.75 9.11
N VAL A 107 9.15 5.90 10.43
CA VAL A 107 8.53 6.93 11.26
C VAL A 107 9.42 8.17 11.33
N THR A 108 10.65 8.02 11.85
CA THR A 108 11.56 9.15 12.11
C THR A 108 12.10 9.72 10.81
N GLY A 109 12.49 8.87 9.87
CA GLY A 109 13.40 9.22 8.79
C GLY A 109 14.81 9.50 9.33
N TYR A 110 15.57 10.29 8.58
CA TYR A 110 16.87 10.79 8.98
C TYR A 110 16.93 12.32 8.93
N ARG A 111 17.94 12.89 9.60
CA ARG A 111 18.37 14.29 9.49
C ARG A 111 19.88 14.35 9.48
N THR A 112 20.44 14.87 8.40
CA THR A 112 21.89 15.07 8.25
C THR A 112 22.17 16.37 7.50
N ALA A 113 23.30 17.02 7.78
CA ALA A 113 23.71 18.21 7.04
C ALA A 113 24.07 17.89 5.57
N ALA A 114 24.59 16.68 5.31
CA ALA A 114 25.10 16.30 4.00
C ALA A 114 24.01 15.79 3.04
N PHE A 115 22.96 15.15 3.55
CA PHE A 115 21.95 14.43 2.74
C PHE A 115 20.52 14.93 2.98
N GLY A 116 20.35 16.01 3.76
CA GLY A 116 19.05 16.57 4.09
C GLY A 116 18.30 15.75 5.15
N SER A 117 16.97 15.74 5.04
CA SER A 117 16.10 15.06 6.00
C SER A 117 14.96 14.33 5.31
N SER A 118 14.31 13.42 6.04
CA SER A 118 13.16 12.66 5.55
C SER A 118 12.10 12.42 6.65
N GLN A 119 10.88 12.01 6.26
CA GLN A 119 9.77 11.66 7.16
C GLN A 119 9.54 12.73 8.26
N LEU A 120 9.39 12.35 9.54
CA LEU A 120 9.10 13.30 10.61
C LEU A 120 10.25 14.25 10.92
N GLU A 121 11.50 13.82 10.74
CA GLU A 121 12.67 14.69 10.83
C GLU A 121 12.63 15.84 9.82
N GLN A 122 12.06 15.61 8.64
CA GLN A 122 11.81 16.64 7.63
C GLN A 122 10.57 17.46 7.94
N VAL A 123 9.43 16.80 8.20
CA VAL A 123 8.12 17.45 8.37
C VAL A 123 8.12 18.42 9.56
N PHE A 124 8.78 18.05 10.66
CA PHE A 124 8.90 18.88 11.87
C PHE A 124 10.31 19.44 12.06
N GLY A 125 11.06 19.61 10.96
CA GLY A 125 12.47 20.00 11.00
C GLY A 125 12.72 21.35 11.69
N GLU A 126 11.80 22.31 11.53
CA GLU A 126 11.82 23.62 12.17
C GLU A 126 11.56 23.51 13.68
N GLU A 127 10.52 22.80 14.07
CA GLU A 127 10.15 22.62 15.48
C GLU A 127 11.24 21.83 16.22
N LEU A 128 11.75 20.75 15.61
CA LEU A 128 12.83 19.92 16.13
C LEU A 128 14.18 20.65 16.19
N ALA A 129 14.38 21.73 15.43
CA ALA A 129 15.59 22.54 15.55
C ALA A 129 15.70 23.22 16.92
N ARG A 130 14.59 23.38 17.64
CA ARG A 130 14.57 24.00 18.97
C ARG A 130 14.74 22.96 20.08
N THR A 131 15.74 23.21 20.93
CA THR A 131 16.04 22.38 22.10
C THR A 131 14.84 22.22 23.00
N GLY A 132 14.50 20.97 23.32
CA GLY A 132 13.41 20.61 24.24
C GLY A 132 12.04 20.44 23.57
N THR A 133 11.90 20.73 22.27
CA THR A 133 10.70 20.35 21.52
C THR A 133 10.55 18.83 21.51
N THR A 134 9.32 18.34 21.60
CA THR A 134 8.99 16.93 21.44
C THR A 134 7.90 16.72 20.40
N VAL A 135 8.08 15.72 19.54
CA VAL A 135 7.10 15.24 18.56
C VAL A 135 6.63 13.87 19.03
N ALA A 136 5.47 13.80 19.68
CA ALA A 136 4.89 12.55 20.16
C ALA A 136 4.15 11.84 19.02
N THR A 137 4.56 10.61 18.71
CA THR A 137 3.92 9.78 17.70
C THR A 137 2.72 9.01 18.29
N THR A 138 1.94 8.39 17.41
CA THR A 138 0.85 7.47 17.75
C THR A 138 1.32 6.01 17.78
N ILE A 139 2.61 5.76 17.52
CA ILE A 139 3.15 4.42 17.34
C ILE A 139 3.09 3.66 18.67
N ASP A 140 2.50 2.46 18.61
CA ASP A 140 2.58 1.46 19.65
C ASP A 140 3.86 0.64 19.44
N PRO A 141 4.80 0.64 20.40
CA PRO A 141 6.08 -0.01 20.23
C PRO A 141 5.99 -1.54 20.13
N ASP A 142 4.97 -2.16 20.73
CA ASP A 142 4.77 -3.61 20.65
C ASP A 142 4.19 -4.01 19.29
N VAL A 143 3.23 -3.25 18.78
CA VAL A 143 2.68 -3.46 17.43
C VAL A 143 3.76 -3.21 16.36
N GLN A 144 4.57 -2.15 16.50
CA GLN A 144 5.69 -1.86 15.60
C GLN A 144 6.73 -2.99 15.59
N ARG A 145 7.10 -3.52 16.78
CA ARG A 145 8.05 -4.64 16.90
C ARG A 145 7.51 -5.93 16.30
N ALA A 146 6.23 -6.25 16.54
CA ALA A 146 5.59 -7.43 15.98
C ALA A 146 5.59 -7.37 14.43
N ALA A 147 5.17 -6.24 13.87
CA ALA A 147 5.18 -6.00 12.43
C ALA A 147 6.60 -6.13 11.84
N ALA A 148 7.60 -5.49 12.46
CA ALA A 148 8.98 -5.52 11.99
C ALA A 148 9.63 -6.90 12.11
N LYS A 149 9.34 -7.64 13.18
CA LYS A 149 9.84 -9.01 13.37
C LYS A 149 9.29 -9.94 12.30
N SER A 150 7.98 -9.86 12.04
CA SER A 150 7.30 -10.77 11.11
C SER A 150 7.65 -10.48 9.63
N LEU A 151 8.01 -9.23 9.28
CA LEU A 151 8.48 -8.87 7.93
C LEU A 151 9.96 -9.21 7.65
N LYS A 152 10.72 -9.76 8.60
CA LYS A 152 12.15 -10.07 8.39
C LYS A 152 12.40 -11.20 7.38
N SER A 153 11.45 -12.12 7.20
CA SER A 153 11.55 -13.21 6.22
C SER A 153 11.36 -12.73 4.79
N ALA A 154 10.59 -11.65 4.58
CA ALA A 154 10.31 -11.11 3.25
C ALA A 154 11.56 -10.56 2.54
N ALA A 155 11.56 -10.62 1.21
CA ALA A 155 12.53 -9.93 0.36
C ALA A 155 12.33 -8.43 0.43
N ASN A 156 11.11 -8.01 0.09
CA ASN A 156 10.59 -6.66 0.21
C ASN A 156 9.22 -6.73 0.86
N GLY A 157 8.83 -5.72 1.63
CA GLY A 157 7.49 -5.70 2.20
C GLY A 157 7.19 -4.45 3.00
N ALA A 158 5.93 -4.33 3.39
CA ALA A 158 5.43 -3.26 4.21
C ALA A 158 4.25 -3.73 5.04
N ALA A 159 4.10 -3.14 6.21
CA ALA A 159 2.93 -3.31 7.05
C ALA A 159 2.53 -1.98 7.66
N ILE A 160 1.23 -1.78 7.83
CA ILE A 160 0.67 -0.65 8.57
C ILE A 160 -0.48 -1.14 9.44
N ALA A 161 -0.56 -0.61 10.66
CA ALA A 161 -1.65 -0.84 11.59
C ALA A 161 -2.29 0.49 11.98
N LEU A 162 -3.61 0.54 11.98
CA LEU A 162 -4.43 1.70 12.29
C LEU A 162 -5.48 1.34 13.34
N ASP A 163 -5.68 2.22 14.32
CA ASP A 163 -6.92 2.23 15.08
C ASP A 163 -8.05 2.80 14.18
N PRO A 164 -9.14 2.06 13.93
CA PRO A 164 -10.20 2.50 13.02
C PRO A 164 -11.14 3.55 13.61
N ASP A 165 -11.14 3.76 14.92
CA ASP A 165 -11.98 4.72 15.62
C ASP A 165 -11.31 6.09 15.69
N SER A 166 -10.04 6.13 16.09
CA SER A 166 -9.26 7.37 16.21
C SER A 166 -8.54 7.74 14.90
N GLY A 167 -8.20 6.75 14.07
CA GLY A 167 -7.28 6.93 12.93
C GLY A 167 -5.81 7.01 13.35
N GLU A 168 -5.46 6.66 14.58
CA GLU A 168 -4.05 6.61 15.00
C GLU A 168 -3.29 5.52 14.23
N ILE A 169 -2.13 5.87 13.67
CA ILE A 169 -1.21 4.88 13.10
C ILE A 169 -0.44 4.24 14.24
N LEU A 170 -0.75 2.98 14.53
CA LEU A 170 -0.13 2.19 15.60
C LEU A 170 1.21 1.60 15.16
N ALA A 171 1.35 1.27 13.87
CA ALA A 171 2.61 0.81 13.31
C ALA A 171 2.75 1.20 11.83
N VAL A 172 3.98 1.49 11.40
CA VAL A 172 4.35 1.69 10.00
C VAL A 172 5.75 1.11 9.75
N VAL A 173 5.81 0.04 8.96
CA VAL A 173 7.03 -0.74 8.74
C VAL A 173 7.30 -0.89 7.24
N SER A 174 8.57 -0.82 6.87
CA SER A 174 9.09 -1.06 5.52
C SER A 174 10.29 -2.00 5.61
N SER A 175 10.33 -3.01 4.74
CA SER A 175 11.40 -4.00 4.64
C SER A 175 11.86 -4.11 3.17
N PRO A 176 13.18 -4.20 2.90
CA PRO A 176 14.26 -3.92 3.84
C PRO A 176 14.25 -2.44 4.24
N GLY A 177 14.68 -2.17 5.47
CA GLY A 177 14.84 -0.83 6.00
C GLY A 177 16.31 -0.40 6.06
N TYR A 178 16.58 0.67 6.78
CA TYR A 178 17.92 1.17 7.06
C TYR A 178 17.97 1.71 8.48
N ASP A 179 19.17 1.77 9.07
CA ASP A 179 19.38 2.48 10.33
C ASP A 179 19.83 3.93 10.03
N PRO A 180 19.02 4.96 10.35
CA PRO A 180 19.37 6.37 10.17
C PRO A 180 20.65 6.77 10.92
N GLY A 181 21.01 6.06 11.99
CA GLY A 181 22.27 6.26 12.72
C GLY A 181 23.50 6.07 11.83
N THR A 182 23.42 5.19 10.83
CA THR A 182 24.52 4.93 9.87
C THR A 182 24.76 6.10 8.90
N LEU A 183 23.77 6.98 8.74
CA LEU A 183 23.88 8.22 7.97
C LEU A 183 24.48 9.36 8.78
N THR A 184 24.89 9.09 10.03
CA THR A 184 25.52 10.07 10.91
C THR A 184 26.97 9.69 11.22
N GLY A 185 27.91 10.63 11.10
CA GLY A 185 29.31 10.41 11.44
C GLY A 185 30.20 9.94 10.27
N PRO A 186 31.37 9.35 10.55
CA PRO A 186 32.43 9.18 9.54
C PRO A 186 32.11 8.26 8.37
N THR A 187 31.20 7.29 8.55
CA THR A 187 30.80 6.33 7.51
C THR A 187 29.57 6.75 6.72
N ALA A 188 29.07 7.97 6.94
CA ALA A 188 27.81 8.46 6.38
C ALA A 188 27.81 8.45 4.84
N ASP A 189 28.90 8.86 4.19
CA ASP A 189 29.00 8.89 2.72
C ASP A 189 28.94 7.49 2.09
N SER A 190 29.61 6.49 2.69
CA SER A 190 29.60 5.13 2.18
C SER A 190 28.26 4.44 2.44
N ALA A 191 27.63 4.72 3.59
CA ALA A 191 26.26 4.29 3.87
C ALA A 191 25.26 4.90 2.87
N TRP A 192 25.35 6.21 2.62
CA TRP A 192 24.49 6.90 1.66
C TRP A 192 24.60 6.33 0.24
N LYS A 193 25.83 6.12 -0.25
CA LYS A 193 26.06 5.49 -1.57
C LYS A 193 25.49 4.08 -1.65
N ARG A 194 25.68 3.27 -0.61
CA ARG A 194 25.13 1.90 -0.55
C ARG A 194 23.60 1.90 -0.54
N LEU A 195 22.99 2.74 0.28
CA LEU A 195 21.53 2.79 0.44
C LEU A 195 20.82 3.33 -0.82
N ASN A 196 21.38 4.35 -1.48
CA ASN A 196 20.82 4.87 -2.73
C ASN A 196 21.10 3.98 -3.95
N GLY A 197 22.24 3.27 -3.96
CA GLY A 197 22.59 2.35 -5.05
C GLY A 197 21.98 0.95 -4.92
N SER A 198 21.28 0.65 -3.83
CA SER A 198 20.68 -0.66 -3.58
C SER A 198 19.43 -0.87 -4.46
N ALA A 199 19.38 -2.01 -5.16
CA ALA A 199 18.20 -2.44 -5.92
C ALA A 199 16.95 -2.60 -5.03
N ASP A 200 17.15 -2.96 -3.76
CA ASP A 200 16.08 -3.13 -2.78
C ASP A 200 15.61 -1.81 -2.17
N ARG A 201 16.09 -0.65 -2.65
CA ARG A 201 15.60 0.70 -2.29
C ARG A 201 15.24 0.87 -0.80
N PRO A 202 16.15 0.61 0.16
CA PRO A 202 15.85 0.58 1.60
C PRO A 202 15.38 1.92 2.18
N LEU A 203 15.69 3.05 1.51
CA LEU A 203 15.20 4.39 1.89
C LEU A 203 13.71 4.60 1.57
N LEU A 204 13.09 3.72 0.77
CA LEU A 204 11.68 3.82 0.41
C LEU A 204 10.80 3.39 1.59
N ASN A 205 9.95 4.30 2.06
CA ASN A 205 8.86 3.95 2.96
C ASN A 205 7.73 3.31 2.15
N ARG A 206 7.79 2.00 1.92
CA ARG A 206 6.85 1.25 1.08
C ARG A 206 5.40 1.34 1.58
N ALA A 207 5.20 1.35 2.90
CA ALA A 207 3.88 1.46 3.53
C ALA A 207 3.12 2.74 3.13
N LEU A 208 3.86 3.84 2.94
CA LEU A 208 3.29 5.15 2.60
C LEU A 208 3.53 5.57 1.14
N ARG A 209 4.60 5.11 0.49
CA ARG A 209 5.13 5.70 -0.76
C ARG A 209 5.16 4.76 -1.96
N GLU A 210 4.79 3.49 -1.83
CA GLU A 210 4.78 2.54 -2.95
C GLU A 210 3.35 2.06 -3.24
N PRO A 211 2.63 2.70 -4.17
CA PRO A 211 1.38 2.17 -4.70
C PRO A 211 1.63 0.93 -5.56
N LEU A 212 1.02 -0.19 -5.20
CA LEU A 212 1.22 -1.49 -5.84
C LEU A 212 -0.12 -2.07 -6.31
N PRO A 213 -0.13 -2.99 -7.29
CA PRO A 213 -1.34 -3.73 -7.64
C PRO A 213 -1.87 -4.50 -6.41
N PRO A 214 -3.12 -4.26 -5.97
CA PRO A 214 -3.68 -4.88 -4.77
C PRO A 214 -4.18 -6.32 -4.97
N GLY A 215 -4.35 -6.77 -6.22
CA GLY A 215 -4.92 -8.09 -6.52
C GLY A 215 -6.26 -8.33 -5.80
N SER A 216 -6.48 -9.55 -5.32
CA SER A 216 -7.72 -9.92 -4.63
C SER A 216 -7.98 -9.17 -3.30
N ALA A 217 -7.01 -8.44 -2.73
CA ALA A 217 -7.30 -7.55 -1.60
C ALA A 217 -8.28 -6.42 -2.00
N PHE A 218 -8.30 -6.04 -3.29
CA PHE A 218 -9.24 -5.04 -3.82
C PHE A 218 -10.68 -5.56 -3.94
N HIS A 219 -10.91 -6.87 -3.83
CA HIS A 219 -12.26 -7.45 -3.80
C HIS A 219 -13.11 -6.86 -2.66
N THR A 220 -12.48 -6.44 -1.56
CA THR A 220 -13.15 -5.71 -0.47
C THR A 220 -13.79 -4.39 -0.96
N VAL A 221 -13.10 -3.65 -1.83
CA VAL A 221 -13.62 -2.38 -2.39
C VAL A 221 -14.79 -2.65 -3.34
N VAL A 222 -14.67 -3.67 -4.20
CA VAL A 222 -15.76 -4.05 -5.12
C VAL A 222 -16.97 -4.59 -4.36
N ALA A 223 -16.76 -5.40 -3.33
CA ALA A 223 -17.83 -5.91 -2.47
C ALA A 223 -18.56 -4.76 -1.77
N ALA A 224 -17.81 -3.82 -1.17
CA ALA A 224 -18.36 -2.64 -0.54
C ALA A 224 -19.21 -1.82 -1.52
N ALA A 225 -18.67 -1.56 -2.72
CA ALA A 225 -19.39 -0.82 -3.76
C ALA A 225 -20.66 -1.57 -4.23
N ALA A 226 -20.59 -2.89 -4.41
CA ALA A 226 -21.72 -3.70 -4.87
C ALA A 226 -22.89 -3.71 -3.86
N LEU A 227 -22.59 -3.80 -2.57
CA LEU A 227 -23.58 -3.73 -1.50
C LEU A 227 -24.16 -2.32 -1.37
N ASP A 228 -23.29 -1.30 -1.35
CA ASP A 228 -23.67 0.09 -1.14
C ASP A 228 -24.51 0.68 -2.30
N GLU A 229 -24.21 0.28 -3.53
CA GLU A 229 -24.95 0.67 -4.74
C GLU A 229 -26.17 -0.23 -5.01
N GLY A 230 -26.41 -1.23 -4.17
CA GLY A 230 -27.53 -2.16 -4.29
C GLY A 230 -27.46 -3.13 -5.48
N VAL A 231 -26.27 -3.34 -6.07
CA VAL A 231 -26.05 -4.38 -7.09
C VAL A 231 -26.21 -5.77 -6.47
N VAL A 232 -25.80 -5.92 -5.21
CA VAL A 232 -26.05 -7.06 -4.34
C VAL A 232 -26.83 -6.56 -3.13
N GLN A 233 -27.91 -7.23 -2.73
CA GLN A 233 -28.77 -6.77 -1.61
C GLN A 233 -28.33 -7.35 -0.28
N SER A 234 -27.80 -8.58 -0.28
CA SER A 234 -27.17 -9.21 0.88
C SER A 234 -25.93 -10.00 0.49
N VAL A 235 -24.97 -10.13 1.42
CA VAL A 235 -23.77 -10.96 1.20
C VAL A 235 -24.06 -12.43 0.92
N ASP A 236 -25.25 -12.91 1.29
CA ASP A 236 -25.67 -14.30 1.07
C ASP A 236 -26.47 -14.49 -0.23
N ASP A 237 -26.72 -13.41 -0.99
CA ASP A 237 -27.42 -13.47 -2.27
C ASP A 237 -26.52 -13.99 -3.41
N PRO A 238 -27.06 -14.84 -4.30
CA PRO A 238 -26.34 -15.30 -5.47
C PRO A 238 -26.01 -14.17 -6.45
N THR A 239 -24.75 -14.08 -6.87
CA THR A 239 -24.23 -12.97 -7.71
C THR A 239 -24.51 -13.11 -9.22
N LYS A 240 -25.17 -14.19 -9.66
CA LYS A 240 -25.42 -14.51 -11.09
C LYS A 240 -24.13 -14.57 -11.93
N SER A 241 -23.02 -14.91 -11.29
CA SER A 241 -21.69 -14.92 -11.90
C SER A 241 -21.38 -16.25 -12.61
N PRO A 242 -21.01 -16.26 -13.90
CA PRO A 242 -20.50 -17.46 -14.53
C PRO A 242 -19.07 -17.77 -14.03
N SER A 243 -18.66 -19.02 -14.18
CA SER A 243 -17.30 -19.47 -13.86
C SER A 243 -16.83 -20.41 -14.97
N PRO A 244 -15.79 -20.04 -15.76
CA PRO A 244 -15.08 -18.76 -15.74
C PRO A 244 -15.93 -17.58 -16.27
N TYR A 245 -15.53 -16.35 -15.97
CA TYR A 245 -16.16 -15.14 -16.52
C TYR A 245 -15.38 -14.63 -17.74
N ALA A 246 -16.06 -14.38 -18.85
CA ALA A 246 -15.46 -13.73 -20.02
C ALA A 246 -15.51 -12.22 -19.81
N LEU A 247 -14.36 -11.55 -19.92
CA LEU A 247 -14.32 -10.09 -19.80
C LEU A 247 -15.23 -9.46 -20.87
N PRO A 248 -15.94 -8.37 -20.53
CA PRO A 248 -16.86 -7.74 -21.44
C PRO A 248 -16.11 -7.21 -22.67
N GLN A 249 -16.65 -7.42 -23.87
CA GLN A 249 -16.03 -7.00 -25.14
C GLN A 249 -14.64 -7.62 -25.41
N SER A 250 -14.33 -8.75 -24.78
CA SER A 250 -13.06 -9.46 -24.94
C SER A 250 -13.26 -10.97 -25.03
N THR A 251 -12.25 -11.68 -25.57
CA THR A 251 -12.18 -13.14 -25.54
C THR A 251 -11.44 -13.67 -24.30
N THR A 252 -10.76 -12.80 -23.54
CA THR A 252 -10.05 -13.13 -22.31
C THR A 252 -11.03 -13.62 -21.25
N ARG A 253 -10.69 -14.73 -20.59
CA ARG A 253 -11.47 -15.31 -19.49
C ARG A 253 -10.72 -15.20 -18.19
N VAL A 254 -11.42 -14.76 -17.15
CA VAL A 254 -10.94 -14.74 -15.78
C VAL A 254 -11.32 -16.07 -15.12
N ALA A 255 -10.30 -16.81 -14.71
CA ALA A 255 -10.45 -18.06 -13.97
C ALA A 255 -10.61 -17.80 -12.47
N ASN A 256 -11.17 -18.79 -11.78
CA ASN A 256 -11.24 -18.83 -10.32
C ASN A 256 -10.20 -19.82 -9.78
N PRO A 257 -9.89 -19.78 -8.48
CA PRO A 257 -9.15 -20.85 -7.82
C PRO A 257 -9.76 -22.23 -8.11
N PRO A 258 -8.94 -23.27 -8.34
CA PRO A 258 -9.44 -24.62 -8.61
C PRO A 258 -10.36 -25.15 -7.51
N ALA A 259 -11.36 -25.95 -7.88
CA ALA A 259 -12.35 -26.58 -6.98
C ALA A 259 -13.22 -25.63 -6.12
N ALA A 260 -13.04 -24.30 -6.19
CA ALA A 260 -13.88 -23.35 -5.47
C ALA A 260 -15.30 -23.27 -6.06
N PRO A 261 -16.37 -23.19 -5.23
CA PRO A 261 -17.76 -23.16 -5.68
C PRO A 261 -18.18 -21.78 -6.21
N CYS A 262 -17.46 -21.24 -7.19
CA CYS A 262 -17.58 -19.83 -7.62
C CYS A 262 -18.72 -19.54 -8.61
N LYS A 263 -19.30 -20.57 -9.26
CA LYS A 263 -20.41 -20.37 -10.19
C LYS A 263 -21.65 -19.93 -9.42
N ASN A 264 -22.14 -18.74 -9.71
CA ASN A 264 -23.29 -18.11 -9.05
C ASN A 264 -23.14 -18.03 -7.51
N ALA A 265 -21.89 -17.98 -7.02
CA ALA A 265 -21.61 -17.91 -5.60
C ALA A 265 -22.27 -16.68 -4.98
N ALA A 266 -22.69 -16.83 -3.72
CA ALA A 266 -22.97 -15.70 -2.86
C ALA A 266 -21.72 -14.84 -2.65
N LEU A 267 -21.87 -13.56 -2.32
CA LEU A 267 -20.74 -12.66 -2.10
C LEU A 267 -19.86 -13.13 -0.93
N ARG A 268 -20.46 -13.68 0.14
CA ARG A 268 -19.75 -14.32 1.27
C ARG A 268 -18.86 -15.48 0.79
N THR A 269 -19.41 -16.39 0.00
CA THR A 269 -18.66 -17.50 -0.61
C THR A 269 -17.55 -16.98 -1.54
N ALA A 270 -17.83 -15.94 -2.32
CA ALA A 270 -16.85 -15.35 -3.23
C ALA A 270 -15.66 -14.72 -2.48
N LEU A 271 -15.91 -14.03 -1.37
CA LEU A 271 -14.86 -13.48 -0.50
C LEU A 271 -14.05 -14.58 0.17
N ARG A 272 -14.72 -15.61 0.71
CA ARG A 272 -14.12 -16.77 1.38
C ARG A 272 -13.10 -17.50 0.50
N TYR A 273 -13.49 -17.82 -0.73
CA TYR A 273 -12.67 -18.59 -1.67
C TYR A 273 -11.86 -17.73 -2.64
N GLY A 274 -12.03 -16.40 -2.64
CA GLY A 274 -11.34 -15.53 -3.61
C GLY A 274 -11.81 -15.74 -5.06
N CYS A 275 -13.12 -15.81 -5.29
CA CYS A 275 -13.69 -16.04 -6.62
C CYS A 275 -13.53 -14.83 -7.56
N THR A 276 -12.37 -14.67 -8.19
CA THR A 276 -12.00 -13.56 -9.09
C THR A 276 -13.02 -13.29 -10.20
N ALA A 277 -13.65 -14.32 -10.77
CA ALA A 277 -14.68 -14.17 -11.79
C ALA A 277 -15.94 -13.44 -11.28
N VAL A 278 -16.29 -13.63 -10.00
CA VAL A 278 -17.41 -12.92 -9.37
C VAL A 278 -17.10 -11.43 -9.28
N PHE A 279 -15.90 -11.06 -8.81
CA PHE A 279 -15.50 -9.66 -8.66
C PHE A 279 -15.28 -8.96 -10.00
N ALA A 280 -14.76 -9.65 -11.02
CA ALA A 280 -14.70 -9.12 -12.38
C ALA A 280 -16.09 -8.79 -12.92
N LYS A 281 -17.06 -9.69 -12.71
CA LYS A 281 -18.45 -9.44 -13.11
C LYS A 281 -19.10 -8.31 -12.29
N LEU A 282 -18.93 -8.29 -10.98
CA LEU A 282 -19.51 -7.23 -10.14
C LEU A 282 -18.96 -5.86 -10.51
N ALA A 283 -17.67 -5.76 -10.83
CA ALA A 283 -17.09 -4.54 -11.35
C ALA A 283 -17.68 -4.14 -12.71
N ASP A 284 -17.96 -5.11 -13.59
CA ASP A 284 -18.68 -4.87 -14.84
C ASP A 284 -20.13 -4.40 -14.63
N ASP A 285 -20.86 -5.02 -13.69
CA ASP A 285 -22.25 -4.68 -13.36
C ASP A 285 -22.37 -3.30 -12.72
N LEU A 286 -21.43 -2.92 -11.85
CA LEU A 286 -21.32 -1.58 -11.28
C LEU A 286 -21.06 -0.54 -12.37
N GLY A 287 -20.23 -0.89 -13.35
CA GLY A 287 -19.70 0.03 -14.34
C GLY A 287 -18.66 0.98 -13.74
N GLU A 288 -17.92 1.66 -14.62
CA GLU A 288 -16.79 2.52 -14.24
C GLU A 288 -17.22 3.62 -13.25
N LYS A 289 -18.25 4.39 -13.57
CA LYS A 289 -18.66 5.56 -12.77
C LYS A 289 -18.98 5.24 -11.31
N LYS A 290 -19.72 4.15 -11.06
CA LYS A 290 -20.11 3.77 -9.69
C LYS A 290 -18.91 3.24 -8.92
N LEU A 291 -18.11 2.40 -9.58
CA LEU A 291 -16.94 1.80 -8.94
C LEU A 291 -15.86 2.86 -8.64
N SER A 292 -15.61 3.80 -9.55
CA SER A 292 -14.67 4.90 -9.32
C SER A 292 -15.16 5.84 -8.21
N ALA A 293 -16.44 6.21 -8.20
CA ALA A 293 -17.02 7.01 -7.12
C ALA A 293 -16.96 6.29 -5.75
N ALA A 294 -17.21 4.98 -5.70
CA ALA A 294 -17.09 4.20 -4.48
C ALA A 294 -15.63 4.12 -3.98
N ALA A 295 -14.67 3.89 -4.89
CA ALA A 295 -13.24 3.89 -4.55
C ALA A 295 -12.80 5.26 -4.00
N GLU A 296 -13.26 6.36 -4.60
CA GLU A 296 -12.97 7.72 -4.12
C GLU A 296 -13.60 8.00 -2.75
N ARG A 297 -14.83 7.55 -2.51
CA ARG A 297 -15.45 7.62 -1.17
C ARG A 297 -14.63 6.86 -0.13
N LEU A 298 -13.94 5.79 -0.52
CA LEU A 298 -13.04 5.02 0.33
C LEU A 298 -11.60 5.57 0.40
N GLY A 299 -11.29 6.68 -0.28
CA GLY A 299 -10.01 7.40 -0.16
C GLY A 299 -9.08 7.28 -1.37
N PHE A 300 -9.40 6.46 -2.37
CA PHE A 300 -8.63 6.44 -3.62
C PHE A 300 -8.69 7.80 -4.32
N ASN A 301 -7.67 8.07 -5.14
CA ASN A 301 -7.44 9.32 -5.87
C ASN A 301 -7.21 10.57 -5.01
N ASP A 302 -7.17 10.45 -3.68
CA ASP A 302 -6.83 11.57 -2.78
C ASP A 302 -5.36 11.98 -2.95
N LYS A 303 -5.14 13.18 -3.50
CA LYS A 303 -3.81 13.79 -3.66
C LYS A 303 -3.34 14.47 -2.37
N GLN A 304 -4.24 14.67 -1.41
CA GLN A 304 -4.04 15.45 -0.21
C GLN A 304 -3.85 14.58 1.05
N LEU A 305 -3.85 13.26 0.93
CA LEU A 305 -3.68 12.35 2.07
C LEU A 305 -2.30 12.54 2.73
N ASP A 306 -2.32 13.19 3.89
CA ASP A 306 -1.16 13.46 4.73
C ASP A 306 -1.35 12.83 6.10
N VAL A 307 -0.35 12.06 6.55
CA VAL A 307 -0.31 11.44 7.88
C VAL A 307 0.81 12.07 8.71
N PRO A 308 0.82 13.40 8.77
CA PRO A 308 1.97 14.31 8.62
C PRO A 308 3.03 14.02 7.55
N VAL A 309 3.42 12.76 7.32
CA VAL A 309 4.23 12.38 6.16
C VAL A 309 3.27 12.18 4.99
N ARG A 310 3.50 12.88 3.87
CA ARG A 310 2.68 12.74 2.65
C ARG A 310 2.63 11.27 2.21
N ALA A 311 1.43 10.71 2.04
CA ALA A 311 1.28 9.41 1.43
C ALA A 311 1.28 9.54 -0.11
N ALA A 312 1.78 8.53 -0.81
CA ALA A 312 1.55 8.40 -2.24
C ALA A 312 0.06 8.14 -2.48
N ARG A 313 -0.47 8.78 -3.52
CA ARG A 313 -1.86 8.58 -3.93
C ARG A 313 -2.06 7.14 -4.39
N SER A 314 -3.02 6.47 -3.78
CA SER A 314 -3.61 5.25 -4.35
C SER A 314 -4.56 5.63 -5.48
N VAL A 315 -4.49 4.94 -6.60
CA VAL A 315 -5.16 5.32 -7.84
C VAL A 315 -6.19 4.28 -8.24
N PHE A 316 -7.41 4.76 -8.51
CA PHE A 316 -8.42 4.01 -9.26
C PHE A 316 -8.77 4.79 -10.53
N PRO A 317 -8.75 4.18 -11.72
CA PRO A 317 -8.98 4.90 -12.97
C PRO A 317 -10.43 5.36 -13.11
N THR A 318 -10.63 6.60 -13.55
CA THR A 318 -11.95 7.25 -13.71
C THR A 318 -12.42 7.31 -15.17
N ALA A 319 -11.70 6.64 -16.07
CA ALA A 319 -11.98 6.61 -17.50
C ALA A 319 -11.49 5.28 -18.10
N ALA A 320 -11.85 4.17 -17.47
CA ALA A 320 -11.51 2.84 -17.96
C ALA A 320 -12.59 2.31 -18.92
N GLU A 321 -12.16 1.74 -20.05
CA GLU A 321 -13.06 0.93 -20.88
C GLU A 321 -13.57 -0.28 -20.11
N ARG A 322 -14.72 -0.81 -20.54
CA ARG A 322 -15.45 -1.88 -19.85
C ARG A 322 -14.58 -3.11 -19.47
N PRO A 323 -13.79 -3.73 -20.36
CA PRO A 323 -12.90 -4.84 -19.98
C PRO A 323 -11.82 -4.43 -18.97
N MET A 324 -11.28 -3.21 -19.09
CA MET A 324 -10.28 -2.70 -18.16
C MET A 324 -10.89 -2.39 -16.79
N ASN A 325 -12.13 -1.89 -16.73
CA ASN A 325 -12.85 -1.70 -15.48
C ASN A 325 -13.04 -3.03 -14.71
N ALA A 326 -13.38 -4.11 -15.41
CA ALA A 326 -13.46 -5.44 -14.82
C ALA A 326 -12.09 -5.94 -14.32
N MET A 327 -11.00 -5.66 -15.04
CA MET A 327 -9.63 -5.96 -14.58
C MET A 327 -9.23 -5.14 -13.34
N ASN A 328 -9.58 -3.86 -13.30
CA ASN A 328 -9.35 -3.01 -12.13
C ASN A 328 -10.16 -3.49 -10.92
N GLY A 329 -11.37 -3.99 -11.14
CA GLY A 329 -12.21 -4.60 -10.10
C GLY A 329 -11.60 -5.82 -9.41
N ILE A 330 -10.74 -6.56 -10.10
CA ILE A 330 -10.01 -7.69 -9.50
C ILE A 330 -8.63 -7.29 -8.97
N GLY A 331 -8.38 -5.97 -8.83
CA GLY A 331 -7.11 -5.44 -8.35
C GLY A 331 -5.94 -5.58 -9.33
N MET A 332 -6.23 -5.87 -10.60
CA MET A 332 -5.28 -5.91 -11.70
C MET A 332 -5.46 -4.69 -12.62
N GLY A 333 -4.78 -4.65 -13.77
CA GLY A 333 -4.85 -3.50 -14.67
C GLY A 333 -4.07 -2.30 -14.12
N THR A 334 -4.71 -1.14 -14.03
CA THR A 334 -4.05 0.13 -13.68
C THR A 334 -4.36 0.63 -12.26
N VAL A 335 -5.22 -0.05 -11.51
CA VAL A 335 -5.44 0.23 -10.08
C VAL A 335 -4.16 0.02 -9.28
N ARG A 336 -3.85 0.94 -8.37
CA ARG A 336 -2.69 0.85 -7.46
C ARG A 336 -3.09 1.31 -6.07
N ALA A 337 -2.69 0.57 -5.04
CA ALA A 337 -2.97 0.90 -3.66
C ALA A 337 -1.69 0.89 -2.81
N THR A 338 -1.59 1.83 -1.88
CA THR A 338 -0.63 1.75 -0.78
C THR A 338 -1.20 0.87 0.34
N PRO A 339 -0.34 0.26 1.19
CA PRO A 339 -0.81 -0.40 2.40
C PRO A 339 -1.68 0.50 3.28
N LEU A 340 -1.31 1.79 3.43
CA LEU A 340 -2.14 2.77 4.15
C LEU A 340 -3.58 2.82 3.61
N GLN A 341 -3.75 2.89 2.29
CA GLN A 341 -5.07 2.99 1.69
C GLN A 341 -5.93 1.75 1.96
N LEU A 342 -5.37 0.55 1.88
CA LEU A 342 -6.13 -0.66 2.13
C LEU A 342 -6.44 -0.85 3.62
N ALA A 343 -5.56 -0.42 4.52
CA ALA A 343 -5.86 -0.39 5.96
C ALA A 343 -7.00 0.60 6.25
N MET A 344 -7.04 1.76 5.59
CA MET A 344 -8.19 2.69 5.71
C MET A 344 -9.50 2.07 5.21
N VAL A 345 -9.48 1.33 4.09
CA VAL A 345 -10.66 0.59 3.59
C VAL A 345 -11.16 -0.39 4.65
N MET A 346 -10.27 -1.16 5.25
CA MET A 346 -10.62 -2.05 6.37
C MET A 346 -11.13 -1.28 7.58
N GLY A 347 -10.62 -0.07 7.83
CA GLY A 347 -11.12 0.84 8.85
C GLY A 347 -12.59 1.23 8.62
N ALA A 348 -12.97 1.53 7.38
CA ALA A 348 -14.36 1.77 7.04
C ALA A 348 -15.25 0.55 7.26
N VAL A 349 -14.76 -0.66 6.98
CA VAL A 349 -15.50 -1.92 7.24
C VAL A 349 -15.64 -2.18 8.75
N ALA A 350 -14.58 -1.94 9.53
CA ALA A 350 -14.56 -2.12 10.97
C ALA A 350 -15.45 -1.11 11.72
N ASN A 351 -15.62 0.10 11.17
CA ASN A 351 -16.28 1.22 11.82
C ASN A 351 -17.59 1.63 11.11
N ASP A 352 -18.45 0.66 10.79
CA ASP A 352 -19.80 0.87 10.26
C ASP A 352 -19.88 1.83 9.06
N GLY A 353 -18.91 1.70 8.16
CA GLY A 353 -18.80 2.48 6.93
C GLY A 353 -18.07 3.82 7.09
N ARG A 354 -17.51 4.12 8.25
CA ARG A 354 -16.79 5.37 8.53
C ARG A 354 -15.31 5.25 8.23
N LEU A 355 -14.86 5.92 7.18
CA LEU A 355 -13.46 5.95 6.78
C LEU A 355 -12.62 6.74 7.80
N PRO A 356 -11.60 6.12 8.43
CA PRO A 356 -10.74 6.78 9.40
C PRO A 356 -9.91 7.89 8.76
N ARG A 357 -9.45 8.84 9.58
CA ARG A 357 -8.51 9.89 9.18
C ARG A 357 -7.14 9.59 9.78
N PRO A 358 -6.26 8.92 9.03
CA PRO A 358 -5.01 8.43 9.58
C PRO A 358 -4.10 9.57 10.03
N HIS A 359 -3.41 9.41 11.16
CA HIS A 359 -2.40 10.35 11.63
C HIS A 359 -1.30 9.63 12.43
N LEU A 360 -0.04 10.04 12.21
CA LEU A 360 1.15 9.44 12.83
C LEU A 360 1.63 10.19 14.09
N VAL A 361 1.15 11.41 14.28
CA VAL A 361 1.60 12.33 15.35
C VAL A 361 0.40 12.74 16.18
N SER A 362 0.47 12.45 17.47
CA SER A 362 -0.56 12.80 18.44
C SER A 362 -0.41 14.26 18.89
N ARG A 363 0.84 14.74 19.04
CA ARG A 363 1.11 16.13 19.44
C ARG A 363 2.56 16.55 19.19
N VAL A 364 2.77 17.84 18.93
CA VAL A 364 4.08 18.50 19.07
C VAL A 364 4.00 19.51 20.20
N THR A 365 4.94 19.44 21.13
CA THR A 365 5.04 20.38 22.25
C THR A 365 6.39 21.03 22.33
N ASP A 366 6.37 22.28 22.79
CA ASP A 366 7.56 23.04 23.04
C ASP A 366 8.21 22.76 24.42
N PRO A 367 9.42 23.29 24.70
CA PRO A 367 10.10 23.09 25.98
C PRO A 367 9.33 23.65 27.17
N ASP A 368 8.47 24.65 26.94
CA ASP A 368 7.63 25.28 27.96
C ASP A 368 6.29 24.53 28.13
N GLY A 369 6.08 23.44 27.38
CA GLY A 369 4.87 22.60 27.42
C GLY A 369 3.71 23.11 26.54
N LYS A 370 3.89 24.20 25.79
CA LYS A 370 2.89 24.71 24.85
C LYS A 370 2.75 23.75 23.67
N VAL A 371 1.51 23.51 23.28
CA VAL A 371 1.16 22.71 22.10
C VAL A 371 1.39 23.52 20.84
N LEU A 372 2.27 23.04 19.96
CA LEU A 372 2.56 23.62 18.65
C LEU A 372 1.71 23.00 17.55
N PHE A 373 1.45 21.69 17.66
CA PHE A 373 0.64 20.95 16.71
C PHE A 373 -0.16 19.86 17.41
N ARG A 374 -1.38 19.63 16.93
CA ARG A 374 -2.19 18.43 17.16
C ARG A 374 -2.88 18.07 15.85
N PRO A 375 -3.16 16.78 15.61
CA PRO A 375 -3.99 16.39 14.48
C PRO A 375 -5.36 17.07 14.61
N PRO A 376 -5.98 17.50 13.49
CA PRO A 376 -7.32 18.08 13.54
C PRO A 376 -8.30 17.09 14.16
N ASP A 377 -9.09 17.56 15.13
CA ASP A 377 -10.22 16.81 15.68
C ASP A 377 -11.36 16.76 14.65
N LYS A 378 -11.21 15.88 13.67
CA LYS A 378 -12.19 15.66 12.61
C LYS A 378 -12.67 14.22 12.70
N PRO A 379 -13.99 13.98 12.85
CA PRO A 379 -14.48 12.62 12.90
C PRO A 379 -14.20 11.88 11.59
N PRO A 380 -14.16 10.53 11.65
CA PRO A 380 -14.23 9.67 10.48
C PRO A 380 -15.36 10.08 9.53
N ARG A 381 -15.14 9.95 8.22
CA ARG A 381 -16.14 10.34 7.21
C ARG A 381 -16.98 9.12 6.83
N GLN A 382 -18.31 9.24 6.84
CA GLN A 382 -19.18 8.20 6.31
C GLN A 382 -18.88 7.97 4.82
N ALA A 383 -18.40 6.78 4.49
CA ALA A 383 -18.00 6.37 3.14
C ALA A 383 -18.93 5.30 2.56
N LEU A 384 -19.45 4.41 3.40
CA LEU A 384 -20.37 3.33 3.04
C LEU A 384 -21.65 3.39 3.89
N ASN A 385 -22.71 2.75 3.43
CA ASN A 385 -23.89 2.46 4.23
C ASN A 385 -23.49 1.56 5.43
N PRO A 386 -23.94 1.87 6.65
CA PRO A 386 -23.61 1.07 7.83
C PRO A 386 -24.02 -0.41 7.73
N LEU A 387 -25.16 -0.72 7.10
CA LEU A 387 -25.61 -2.09 6.90
C LEU A 387 -24.69 -2.83 5.92
N ALA A 388 -24.33 -2.20 4.81
CA ALA A 388 -23.39 -2.75 3.84
C ALA A 388 -22.01 -3.03 4.47
N ALA A 389 -21.51 -2.11 5.30
CA ALA A 389 -20.26 -2.28 6.01
C ALA A 389 -20.32 -3.46 7.01
N LYS A 390 -21.44 -3.60 7.74
CA LYS A 390 -21.66 -4.70 8.67
C LYS A 390 -21.72 -6.05 7.95
N GLU A 391 -22.51 -6.18 6.89
CA GLU A 391 -22.59 -7.43 6.12
C GLU A 391 -21.23 -7.81 5.51
N LEU A 392 -20.50 -6.82 4.97
CA LEU A 392 -19.16 -7.05 4.45
C LEU A 392 -18.19 -7.52 5.55
N ARG A 393 -18.24 -6.91 6.74
CA ARG A 393 -17.44 -7.34 7.90
C ARG A 393 -17.72 -8.80 8.25
N GLU A 394 -19.00 -9.18 8.37
CA GLU A 394 -19.40 -10.57 8.63
C GLU A 394 -18.89 -11.55 7.55
N ALA A 395 -18.95 -11.16 6.28
CA ALA A 395 -18.45 -12.00 5.20
C ALA A 395 -16.92 -12.16 5.21
N LEU A 396 -16.19 -11.12 5.62
CA LEU A 396 -14.74 -11.16 5.77
C LEU A 396 -14.30 -11.96 7.00
N ILE A 397 -15.10 -11.98 8.07
CA ILE A 397 -14.89 -12.88 9.22
C ILE A 397 -15.02 -14.33 8.78
N THR A 398 -16.07 -14.68 8.03
CA THR A 398 -16.21 -16.02 7.43
C THR A 398 -15.01 -16.39 6.55
N ALA A 399 -14.42 -15.42 5.83
CA ALA A 399 -13.24 -15.66 5.01
C ALA A 399 -12.00 -16.03 5.83
N VAL A 400 -11.88 -15.55 7.06
CA VAL A 400 -10.81 -15.92 7.99
C VAL A 400 -11.14 -17.22 8.71
N GLU A 401 -12.33 -17.37 9.26
CA GLU A 401 -12.69 -18.58 10.03
C GLU A 401 -12.71 -19.85 9.18
N GLU A 402 -13.19 -19.74 7.93
CA GLU A 402 -13.51 -20.91 7.12
C GLU A 402 -12.87 -20.91 5.72
N GLY A 403 -12.04 -19.92 5.40
CA GLY A 403 -11.54 -19.69 4.06
C GLY A 403 -10.05 -19.40 3.96
N THR A 404 -9.69 -18.72 2.88
CA THR A 404 -8.29 -18.38 2.54
C THR A 404 -7.62 -17.43 3.52
N GLY A 405 -8.35 -16.85 4.48
CA GLY A 405 -7.80 -15.96 5.51
C GLY A 405 -7.41 -16.65 6.81
N LYS A 406 -7.61 -17.96 6.94
CA LYS A 406 -7.39 -18.73 8.18
C LYS A 406 -6.03 -18.52 8.87
N PRO A 407 -4.91 -18.35 8.16
CA PRO A 407 -3.63 -18.06 8.81
C PRO A 407 -3.59 -16.75 9.61
N ALA A 408 -4.55 -15.83 9.37
CA ALA A 408 -4.69 -14.57 10.08
C ALA A 408 -5.47 -14.67 11.42
N ALA A 409 -6.09 -15.82 11.70
CA ALA A 409 -6.93 -15.98 12.88
C ALA A 409 -6.14 -15.82 14.19
N VAL A 410 -6.75 -15.12 15.15
CA VAL A 410 -6.25 -14.93 16.51
C VAL A 410 -7.31 -15.46 17.47
N ALA A 411 -6.90 -16.27 18.46
CA ALA A 411 -7.82 -16.82 19.44
C ALA A 411 -8.53 -15.71 20.21
N ASP A 412 -9.84 -15.87 20.44
CA ASP A 412 -10.71 -14.95 21.18
C ASP A 412 -10.78 -13.52 20.62
N VAL A 413 -10.40 -13.32 19.36
CA VAL A 413 -10.50 -12.04 18.64
C VAL A 413 -11.32 -12.24 17.37
N GLU A 414 -12.30 -11.38 17.13
CA GLU A 414 -13.05 -11.39 15.86
C GLU A 414 -12.16 -10.79 14.78
N VAL A 415 -11.73 -11.62 13.81
CA VAL A 415 -10.84 -11.19 12.72
C VAL A 415 -11.55 -11.39 11.38
N GLY A 416 -11.73 -10.30 10.64
CA GLY A 416 -12.17 -10.32 9.25
C GLY A 416 -11.05 -9.87 8.32
N GLY A 417 -10.88 -10.54 7.18
CA GLY A 417 -9.79 -10.19 6.28
C GLY A 417 -9.90 -10.75 4.86
N LYS A 418 -9.08 -10.18 3.98
CA LYS A 418 -8.95 -10.60 2.59
C LYS A 418 -7.49 -10.62 2.16
N GLY A 419 -7.06 -11.80 1.73
CA GLY A 419 -5.78 -12.00 1.05
C GLY A 419 -5.83 -11.68 -0.45
N GLY A 420 -4.69 -11.41 -1.05
CA GLY A 420 -4.57 -11.37 -2.50
C GLY A 420 -3.14 -11.46 -3.02
N GLY A 421 -2.93 -12.37 -3.95
CA GLY A 421 -1.75 -12.38 -4.81
C GLY A 421 -1.88 -11.37 -5.95
N ALA A 422 -0.78 -10.71 -6.29
CA ALA A 422 -0.64 -9.94 -7.51
C ALA A 422 0.74 -10.18 -8.13
N GLN A 423 0.76 -10.57 -9.40
CA GLN A 423 1.99 -10.75 -10.15
C GLN A 423 2.33 -9.45 -10.89
N GLN A 424 3.56 -8.96 -10.70
CA GLN A 424 4.07 -7.79 -11.40
C GLN A 424 5.29 -8.18 -12.23
N VAL A 425 5.14 -8.13 -13.55
CA VAL A 425 6.25 -8.31 -14.49
C VAL A 425 6.93 -6.96 -14.73
N GLY A 426 8.22 -6.84 -14.45
CA GLY A 426 9.07 -5.69 -14.78
C GLY A 426 10.12 -6.04 -15.84
N GLU A 427 10.98 -5.10 -16.22
CA GLU A 427 12.13 -5.39 -17.08
C GLU A 427 13.07 -6.40 -16.40
N GLY A 428 12.90 -7.68 -16.75
CA GLY A 428 13.78 -8.79 -16.37
C GLY A 428 13.45 -9.51 -15.06
N HIS A 429 12.45 -9.08 -14.28
CA HIS A 429 12.06 -9.76 -13.02
C HIS A 429 10.54 -9.76 -12.83
N GLU A 430 10.01 -10.91 -12.44
CA GLU A 430 8.63 -11.09 -12.02
C GLU A 430 8.55 -11.04 -10.50
N ARG A 431 7.73 -10.13 -9.96
CA ARG A 431 7.50 -10.01 -8.52
C ARG A 431 6.17 -10.63 -8.18
N GLN A 432 6.18 -11.58 -7.25
CA GLN A 432 4.98 -12.10 -6.62
C GLN A 432 4.68 -11.25 -5.37
N LEU A 433 3.60 -10.49 -5.41
CA LEU A 433 3.15 -9.67 -4.29
C LEU A 433 2.07 -10.41 -3.51
N ASN A 434 2.30 -10.63 -2.23
CA ASN A 434 1.37 -11.28 -1.32
C ASN A 434 0.76 -10.23 -0.39
N TRP A 435 -0.53 -9.96 -0.57
CA TRP A 435 -1.28 -9.02 0.27
C TRP A 435 -2.13 -9.74 1.30
N PHE A 436 -2.25 -9.11 2.47
CA PHE A 436 -3.35 -9.39 3.38
C PHE A 436 -3.85 -8.11 4.03
N THR A 437 -5.16 -7.95 4.08
CA THR A 437 -5.83 -6.80 4.68
C THR A 437 -6.84 -7.30 5.69
N ALA A 438 -6.90 -6.69 6.87
CA ALA A 438 -7.69 -7.19 7.98
C ALA A 438 -8.28 -6.06 8.83
N CYS A 439 -9.41 -6.36 9.46
CA CYS A 439 -9.93 -5.68 10.63
C CYS A 439 -10.11 -6.69 11.76
N ALA A 440 -9.81 -6.28 12.97
CA ALA A 440 -9.96 -7.10 14.15
C ALA A 440 -10.56 -6.31 15.33
N ASP A 441 -11.41 -6.97 16.09
CA ASP A 441 -12.05 -6.45 17.30
C ASP A 441 -11.73 -7.37 18.50
N GLY A 442 -10.96 -6.86 19.46
CA GLY A 442 -10.61 -7.54 20.71
C GLY A 442 -11.51 -7.13 21.89
N GLY A 443 -12.63 -6.45 21.63
CA GLY A 443 -13.55 -5.94 22.65
C GLY A 443 -13.21 -4.51 23.09
N ASP A 444 -12.07 -4.32 23.76
CA ASP A 444 -11.65 -3.01 24.27
C ASP A 444 -10.93 -2.16 23.22
N ARG A 445 -10.33 -2.81 22.23
CA ARG A 445 -9.55 -2.18 21.16
C ARG A 445 -9.84 -2.83 19.84
N LYS A 446 -9.77 -2.02 18.78
CA LYS A 446 -9.85 -2.45 17.39
C LYS A 446 -8.56 -2.12 16.66
N VAL A 447 -8.25 -2.91 15.66
CA VAL A 447 -7.11 -2.64 14.78
C VAL A 447 -7.46 -3.01 13.35
N THR A 448 -6.94 -2.24 12.40
CA THR A 448 -6.95 -2.59 10.99
C THR A 448 -5.54 -2.65 10.47
N VAL A 449 -5.28 -3.64 9.64
CA VAL A 449 -3.92 -3.99 9.19
C VAL A 449 -3.92 -4.16 7.69
N ALA A 450 -2.87 -3.68 7.04
CA ALA A 450 -2.55 -4.05 5.67
C ALA A 450 -1.08 -4.44 5.58
N VAL A 451 -0.83 -5.60 4.99
CA VAL A 451 0.49 -6.17 4.76
C VAL A 451 0.65 -6.43 3.27
N VAL A 452 1.81 -6.11 2.73
CA VAL A 452 2.30 -6.59 1.43
C VAL A 452 3.71 -7.13 1.60
N ARG A 453 3.99 -8.32 1.05
CA ARG A 453 5.35 -8.88 1.02
C ARG A 453 5.65 -9.59 -0.29
N GLU A 454 6.91 -9.56 -0.67
CA GLU A 454 7.54 -10.36 -1.71
C GLU A 454 8.36 -11.46 -1.00
N GLU A 455 8.21 -12.72 -1.42
CA GLU A 455 9.06 -13.81 -0.90
C GLU A 455 10.47 -13.76 -1.50
N ARG A 456 11.47 -14.25 -0.75
CA ARG A 456 12.88 -14.26 -1.20
C ARG A 456 13.19 -15.34 -2.21
N ASP A 457 12.49 -16.47 -2.12
CA ASP A 457 12.66 -17.60 -3.01
C ASP A 457 11.37 -18.44 -2.98
N PRO A 458 10.53 -18.40 -4.02
CA PRO A 458 9.31 -19.21 -4.05
C PRO A 458 9.58 -20.71 -4.22
N ASP A 459 10.82 -21.13 -4.49
CA ASP A 459 11.22 -22.53 -4.70
C ASP A 459 12.15 -23.04 -3.56
N ASP A 460 12.31 -22.32 -2.45
CA ASP A 460 13.13 -22.77 -1.31
C ASP A 460 12.42 -23.91 -0.57
N PRO A 461 12.94 -25.16 -0.63
CA PRO A 461 12.32 -26.33 -0.01
C PRO A 461 12.43 -26.33 1.53
N ASP A 462 13.22 -25.41 2.10
CA ASP A 462 13.33 -25.17 3.54
C ASP A 462 12.54 -23.92 3.98
N ASP A 463 11.77 -23.29 3.08
CA ASP A 463 10.85 -22.22 3.44
C ASP A 463 9.70 -22.79 4.30
N PRO A 464 9.53 -22.35 5.56
CA PRO A 464 8.35 -22.71 6.35
C PRO A 464 7.03 -22.21 5.71
N ASP A 465 7.11 -21.34 4.70
CA ASP A 465 6.04 -20.80 3.88
C ASP A 465 5.90 -21.52 2.51
N ASP A 466 6.18 -22.85 2.42
CA ASP A 466 6.07 -23.72 1.23
C ASP A 466 4.79 -23.46 0.38
N PRO A 467 4.92 -23.14 -0.93
CA PRO A 467 3.79 -22.90 -1.84
C PRO A 467 2.90 -24.13 -2.11
N ASP A 468 3.34 -25.35 -1.76
CA ASP A 468 2.53 -26.57 -1.85
C ASP A 468 1.57 -26.77 -0.66
N ASP A 469 1.50 -25.80 0.27
CA ASP A 469 0.47 -25.78 1.31
C ASP A 469 -0.92 -25.64 0.65
N LEU A 470 -1.70 -26.71 0.67
CA LEU A 470 -3.04 -26.80 0.08
C LEU A 470 -4.01 -25.73 0.61
N ASP A 471 -3.64 -25.07 1.72
CA ASP A 471 -4.36 -23.96 2.34
C ASP A 471 -4.03 -22.57 1.71
N ASP A 472 -3.01 -22.43 0.85
CA ASP A 472 -2.65 -21.17 0.18
C ASP A 472 -3.24 -21.01 -1.24
N LEU A 473 -4.57 -21.04 -1.32
CA LEU A 473 -5.30 -20.94 -2.60
C LEU A 473 -5.11 -19.59 -3.35
N ASN A 474 -4.46 -18.59 -2.74
CA ASN A 474 -4.32 -17.24 -3.32
C ASN A 474 -2.95 -16.54 -3.12
N GLY A 475 -1.95 -17.23 -2.56
CA GLY A 475 -0.61 -16.70 -2.27
C GLY A 475 -0.53 -15.79 -1.04
N ALA A 476 -1.59 -15.66 -0.24
CA ALA A 476 -1.65 -14.66 0.83
C ALA A 476 -1.25 -15.20 2.20
N SER A 477 -1.06 -16.50 2.37
CA SER A 477 -0.76 -17.13 3.66
C SER A 477 0.42 -16.48 4.41
N PRO A 478 1.54 -16.13 3.75
CA PRO A 478 2.66 -15.48 4.44
C PRO A 478 2.30 -14.07 4.95
N ALA A 479 1.54 -13.29 4.16
CA ALA A 479 1.09 -11.96 4.55
C ALA A 479 0.00 -12.02 5.64
N ALA A 480 -0.84 -13.05 5.62
CA ALA A 480 -1.86 -13.33 6.63
C ALA A 480 -1.23 -13.66 7.99
N ARG A 481 -0.16 -14.47 8.02
CA ARG A 481 0.63 -14.74 9.24
C ARG A 481 1.23 -13.45 9.81
N THR A 482 1.78 -12.58 8.96
CA THR A 482 2.26 -11.26 9.40
C THR A 482 1.13 -10.41 9.98
N ALA A 483 -0.03 -10.38 9.34
CA ALA A 483 -1.19 -9.66 9.87
C ALA A 483 -1.65 -10.22 11.23
N ARG A 484 -1.67 -11.55 11.41
CA ARG A 484 -1.98 -12.21 12.68
C ARG A 484 -1.08 -11.71 13.81
N ASP A 485 0.23 -11.68 13.58
CA ASP A 485 1.20 -11.29 14.60
C ASP A 485 1.00 -9.81 15.02
N ILE A 486 0.66 -8.95 14.07
CA ILE A 486 0.32 -7.55 14.31
C ILE A 486 -0.99 -7.42 15.09
N ILE A 487 -2.03 -8.14 14.68
CA ILE A 487 -3.34 -8.15 15.35
C ILE A 487 -3.18 -8.64 16.79
N LYS A 488 -2.44 -9.72 17.01
CA LYS A 488 -2.19 -10.25 18.35
C LYS A 488 -1.51 -9.22 19.26
N ALA A 489 -0.51 -8.50 18.76
CA ALA A 489 0.14 -7.44 19.53
C ALA A 489 -0.79 -6.24 19.82
N ALA A 490 -1.69 -5.91 18.89
CA ALA A 490 -2.55 -4.73 18.99
C ALA A 490 -3.81 -4.96 19.83
N VAL A 491 -4.43 -6.13 19.74
CA VAL A 491 -5.75 -6.41 20.36
C VAL A 491 -5.85 -7.80 20.98
N GLY A 492 -4.81 -8.64 20.86
CA GLY A 492 -4.79 -9.95 21.49
C GLY A 492 -4.68 -9.87 23.02
N PRO A 493 -4.99 -10.97 23.72
CA PRO A 493 -4.76 -11.05 25.16
C PRO A 493 -3.26 -10.85 25.46
N PRO A 494 -2.90 -10.18 26.57
CA PRO A 494 -1.52 -10.07 27.00
C PRO A 494 -0.93 -11.48 27.21
N ASP A 495 0.29 -11.70 26.67
CA ASP A 495 1.02 -12.97 26.73
C ASP A 495 1.41 -13.40 28.16
#